data_AF-A0A957QU76-F1
#
_entry.id   AF-A0A957QU76-F1
#
_cell.length_a   1.000
_cell.length_b   1.000
_cell.length_c   1.000
_cell.angle_alpha   90.00
_cell.angle_beta   90.00
_cell.angle_gamma   90.00
#
_symmetry.space_group_name_H-M   'P 1'
#
loop_
_entity.id
_entity.type
_entity.pdbx_description
1 polymer ?
#
loop_
_entity_poly.entity_id
_entity_poly.type
_entity_poly.pdbx_seq_one_letter_code
_entity_poly.pdbx_strand_id
1 'polypeptide(L)'
;VSVTERTREIGLRKAVGAKRSDVLVQFLIEAMALAIVGGMIGVAMGWGLARAVSVLFGEFQAVVGADAVITSLVVATAVGLFFGIFPAYRASRLNPIDALRYE
;
A
#
# COMPACT_ATOMS: atom_id res chain seq x y z
N VAL A 1 -3.05 -10.21 0.60
CA VAL A 1 -2.04 -11.01 -0.14
C VAL A 1 -0.69 -10.69 0.48
N SER A 2 -0.17 -11.58 1.32
CA SER A 2 1.09 -11.34 2.02
C SER A 2 2.27 -11.83 1.18
N VAL A 3 3.36 -11.07 1.16
CA VAL A 3 4.62 -11.44 0.48
C VAL A 3 5.17 -12.78 1.00
N THR A 4 4.87 -13.12 2.26
CA THR A 4 5.22 -14.41 2.86
C THR A 4 4.53 -15.59 2.17
N GLU A 5 3.29 -15.43 1.71
CA GLU A 5 2.52 -16.48 1.02
C GLU A 5 3.04 -16.73 -0.40
N ARG A 6 3.72 -15.75 -1.00
CA ARG A 6 4.28 -15.83 -2.36
C ARG A 6 5.80 -16.03 -2.41
N THR A 7 6.42 -16.39 -1.29
CA THR A 7 7.89 -16.57 -1.20
C THR A 7 8.41 -17.57 -2.25
N ARG A 8 7.71 -18.69 -2.45
CA ARG A 8 8.06 -19.72 -3.43
C ARG A 8 7.97 -19.22 -4.86
N GLU A 9 6.96 -18.42 -5.18
CA GLU A 9 6.74 -17.83 -6.51
C GLU A 9 7.84 -16.82 -6.86
N ILE A 10 8.23 -15.99 -5.88
CA ILE A 10 9.34 -15.02 -5.99
C ILE A 10 10.67 -15.75 -6.14
N GLY A 11 10.85 -16.86 -5.41
CA GLY A 11 12.00 -17.76 -5.54
C GLY A 11 12.11 -18.34 -6.95
N LEU A 12 11.00 -18.83 -7.51
CA LEU A 12 10.91 -19.36 -8.87
C LEU A 12 11.26 -18.31 -9.93
N ARG A 13 10.71 -17.09 -9.84
CA ARG A 13 11.04 -15.99 -10.77
C ARG A 13 12.52 -15.64 -10.73
N LYS A 14 13.13 -15.56 -9.54
CA LYS A 14 14.57 -15.31 -9.40
C LYS A 14 15.43 -16.48 -9.88
N ALA A 15 14.99 -17.73 -9.72
CA ALA A 15 15.70 -18.91 -10.23
C ALA A 15 15.75 -18.94 -11.77
N VAL A 16 14.73 -18.38 -12.44
CA VAL A 16 14.67 -18.25 -13.90
C VAL A 16 15.37 -16.96 -14.40
N GLY A 17 15.96 -16.16 -13.49
CA GLY A 17 16.81 -15.01 -13.84
C GLY A 17 16.20 -13.63 -13.60
N ALA A 18 15.04 -13.52 -12.94
CA ALA A 18 14.49 -12.21 -12.56
C ALA A 18 15.46 -11.46 -11.63
N LYS A 19 15.70 -10.17 -11.94
CA LYS A 19 16.56 -9.31 -11.12
C LYS A 19 15.82 -8.91 -9.84
N ARG A 20 16.60 -8.52 -8.82
CA ARG A 20 16.07 -7.97 -7.57
C ARG A 20 15.17 -6.74 -7.82
N SER A 21 15.52 -5.94 -8.82
CA SER A 21 14.75 -4.78 -9.28
C SER A 21 13.35 -5.16 -9.76
N ASP A 22 13.20 -6.29 -10.45
CA ASP A 22 11.94 -6.68 -11.08
C ASP A 22 10.91 -7.04 -10.01
N VAL A 23 11.36 -7.79 -8.99
CA VAL A 23 10.56 -8.11 -7.80
C VAL A 23 10.23 -6.83 -7.03
N LEU A 24 11.20 -5.93 -6.85
CA LEU A 24 10.99 -4.68 -6.13
C LEU A 24 9.91 -3.82 -6.81
N VAL A 25 10.02 -3.62 -8.12
CA VAL A 25 9.09 -2.81 -8.91
C VAL A 25 7.69 -3.40 -8.90
N GLN A 26 7.54 -4.72 -9.01
CA GLN A 26 6.22 -5.36 -8.96
C GLN A 26 5.51 -5.10 -7.62
N PHE A 27 6.20 -5.32 -6.50
CA PHE A 27 5.61 -5.07 -5.18
C PHE A 27 5.35 -3.58 -4.93
N LEU A 28 6.22 -2.71 -5.44
CA LEU A 28 6.02 -1.27 -5.34
C LEU A 28 4.76 -0.84 -6.10
N ILE A 29 4.53 -1.38 -7.31
CA ILE A 29 3.31 -1.13 -8.08
C ILE A 29 2.07 -1.66 -7.36
N GLU A 30 2.10 -2.89 -6.82
CA GLU A 30 0.98 -3.43 -6.02
C GLU A 30 0.68 -2.55 -4.80
N ALA A 31 1.71 -2.13 -4.06
CA ALA A 31 1.56 -1.27 -2.89
C ALA A 31 1.03 0.12 -3.25
N MET A 32 1.53 0.73 -4.34
CA MET A 32 1.05 2.02 -4.82
C MET A 32 -0.40 1.93 -5.31
N ALA A 33 -0.77 0.88 -6.03
CA ALA A 33 -2.15 0.67 -6.48
C ALA A 33 -3.11 0.56 -5.27
N LEU A 34 -2.73 -0.22 -4.26
CA LEU A 34 -3.51 -0.32 -3.01
C LEU A 34 -3.60 1.00 -2.25
N ALA A 35 -2.50 1.76 -2.17
CA ALA A 35 -2.47 3.06 -1.51
C ALA A 35 -3.36 4.10 -2.22
N ILE A 36 -3.36 4.13 -3.55
CA ILE A 36 -4.22 5.02 -4.35
C ILE A 36 -5.69 4.66 -4.16
N VAL A 37 -6.03 3.37 -4.27
CA VAL A 37 -7.41 2.89 -4.09
C VAL A 37 -7.89 3.18 -2.65
N GLY A 38 -7.07 2.86 -1.65
CA GLY A 38 -7.37 3.16 -0.25
C GLY A 38 -7.51 4.66 0.03
N GLY A 39 -6.65 5.50 -0.58
CA GLY A 39 -6.71 6.95 -0.47
C GLY A 39 -7.99 7.53 -1.06
N MET A 40 -8.39 7.09 -2.26
CA MET A 40 -9.66 7.51 -2.88
C MET A 40 -10.88 7.13 -2.04
N ILE A 41 -10.92 5.89 -1.53
CA ILE A 41 -11.99 5.42 -0.64
C ILE A 41 -12.01 6.25 0.65
N GLY A 42 -10.85 6.50 1.25
CA GLY A 42 -10.71 7.29 2.47
C GLY A 42 -11.21 8.73 2.29
N VAL A 43 -10.86 9.40 1.19
CA VAL A 43 -11.34 10.75 0.87
C VAL A 43 -12.86 10.75 0.66
N ALA A 44 -13.40 9.80 -0.11
CA ALA A 44 -14.82 9.69 -0.35
C ALA A 44 -15.61 9.47 0.95
N MET A 45 -15.13 8.57 1.81
CA MET A 45 -15.73 8.32 3.13
C MET A 45 -15.61 9.53 4.05
N GLY A 46 -14.45 10.18 4.11
CA GLY A 46 -14.24 11.35 4.96
C GLY A 46 -15.16 12.52 4.57
N TRP A 47 -15.31 12.77 3.27
CA TRP A 47 -16.23 13.77 2.76
C TRP A 47 -17.69 13.40 3.02
N GLY A 48 -18.06 12.14 2.79
CA GLY A 48 -19.40 11.62 3.07
C GLY A 48 -19.79 11.74 4.55
N LEU A 49 -18.88 11.40 5.46
CA LEU A 49 -19.09 11.53 6.90
C LEU A 49 -19.21 13.00 7.32
N ALA A 50 -18.36 13.88 6.81
CA ALA A 50 -18.45 15.32 7.09
C ALA A 50 -19.81 15.89 6.65
N ARG A 51 -20.29 15.48 5.47
CA ARG A 51 -21.61 15.87 4.96
C ARG A 51 -22.74 15.32 5.84
N ALA A 52 -22.67 14.05 6.22
CA ALA A 52 -23.67 13.40 7.08
C ALA A 52 -23.77 14.07 8.45
N VAL A 53 -22.64 14.36 9.09
CA VAL A 53 -22.58 15.09 10.36
C VAL A 53 -23.21 16.47 10.23
N SER A 54 -22.88 17.21 9.16
CA SER A 54 -23.41 18.56 8.95
C SER A 54 -24.93 18.59 8.70
N VAL A 55 -25.51 17.52 8.16
CA VAL A 55 -26.97 17.39 7.97
C VAL A 55 -27.67 16.96 9.26
N LEU A 56 -27.07 16.02 10.01
CA LEU A 56 -27.67 15.44 11.21
C LEU A 56 -27.55 16.36 12.43
N PHE A 57 -26.46 17.12 12.53
CA PHE A 57 -26.12 17.95 13.68
C PHE A 57 -25.95 19.40 13.24
N GLY A 58 -26.99 20.01 12.65
CA GLY A 58 -26.95 21.29 11.91
C GLY A 58 -26.26 22.51 12.56
N GLU A 59 -25.84 22.45 13.82
CA GLU A 59 -24.96 23.43 14.47
C GLU A 59 -23.46 23.22 14.16
N PHE A 60 -23.07 22.01 13.76
CA PHE A 60 -21.69 21.64 13.40
C PHE A 60 -21.52 21.59 11.89
N GLN A 61 -20.86 22.60 11.32
CA GLN A 61 -20.38 22.54 9.95
C GLN A 61 -19.01 21.87 9.90
N ALA A 62 -19.00 20.59 9.53
CA ALA A 62 -17.75 19.86 9.31
C ALA A 62 -17.14 20.30 7.97
N VAL A 63 -16.19 21.23 8.04
CA VAL A 63 -15.45 21.72 6.87
C VAL A 63 -14.19 20.88 6.68
N VAL A 64 -14.07 20.24 5.52
CA VAL A 64 -12.83 19.54 5.12
C VAL A 64 -11.87 20.57 4.53
N GLY A 65 -10.94 21.05 5.35
CA GLY A 65 -9.91 22.01 4.96
C GLY A 65 -8.82 21.39 4.06
N ALA A 66 -8.14 22.24 3.28
CA ALA A 66 -7.05 21.81 2.41
C ALA A 66 -5.87 21.20 3.20
N ASP A 67 -5.65 21.66 4.44
CA ASP A 67 -4.68 21.14 5.39
C ASP A 67 -4.97 19.67 5.77
N ALA A 68 -6.23 19.32 6.02
CA ALA A 68 -6.65 17.95 6.31
C ALA A 68 -6.46 17.03 5.09
N VAL A 69 -6.75 17.53 3.89
CA VAL A 69 -6.52 16.81 2.64
C VAL A 69 -5.03 16.57 2.39
N ILE A 70 -4.19 17.61 2.55
CA ILE A 70 -2.73 17.49 2.37
C ILE A 70 -2.15 16.51 3.40
N THR A 71 -2.54 16.64 4.67
CA THR A 71 -2.03 15.78 5.75
C THR A 71 -2.42 14.32 5.52
N SER A 72 -3.68 14.05 5.15
CA SER A 72 -4.14 12.69 4.85
C SER A 72 -3.42 12.09 3.64
N LEU A 73 -3.17 12.89 2.59
CA LEU A 73 -2.42 12.43 1.41
C LEU A 73 -0.96 12.10 1.76
N VAL A 74 -0.30 12.93 2.57
CA VAL A 74 1.08 12.70 3.04
C VAL A 74 1.15 11.42 3.86
N VAL A 75 0.23 11.24 4.81
CA VAL A 75 0.19 10.04 5.66
C VAL A 75 -0.08 8.79 4.83
N ALA A 76 -1.07 8.83 3.93
CA ALA A 76 -1.39 7.70 3.04
C ALA A 76 -0.20 7.33 2.15
N THR A 77 0.50 8.32 1.60
CA THR A 77 1.70 8.12 0.79
C THR A 77 2.84 7.52 1.61
N ALA A 78 3.11 8.07 2.80
CA ALA A 78 4.17 7.59 3.68
C ALA A 78 3.94 6.14 4.11
N VAL A 79 2.70 5.80 4.51
CA VAL A 79 2.29 4.44 4.86
C VAL A 79 2.43 3.52 3.64
N GLY A 80 1.90 3.91 2.48
CA GLY A 80 1.98 3.11 1.25
C GLY A 80 3.42 2.82 0.82
N LEU A 81 4.30 3.82 0.86
CA LEU A 81 5.72 3.66 0.55
C LEU A 81 6.42 2.78 1.59
N PHE A 82 6.21 3.02 2.88
CA PHE A 82 6.86 2.26 3.95
C PHE A 82 6.51 0.76 3.87
N PHE A 83 5.20 0.46 3.81
CA PHE A 83 4.71 -0.92 3.72
C PHE A 83 4.87 -1.54 2.33
N GLY A 84 5.14 -0.77 1.28
CA GLY A 84 5.51 -1.31 -0.03
C GLY A 84 7.00 -1.65 -0.13
N ILE A 85 7.86 -0.70 0.27
CA ILE A 85 9.33 -0.81 0.12
C ILE A 85 9.91 -1.85 1.08
N PHE A 86 9.52 -1.84 2.35
CA PHE A 86 10.10 -2.74 3.35
C PHE A 86 9.96 -4.24 3.00
N PRO A 87 8.76 -4.77 2.73
CA PRO A 87 8.60 -6.17 2.37
C PRO A 87 9.16 -6.48 0.98
N ALA A 88 9.05 -5.56 0.01
CA ALA A 88 9.65 -5.73 -1.32
C ALA A 88 11.17 -5.88 -1.25
N TYR A 89 11.83 -5.05 -0.43
CA TYR A 89 13.26 -5.12 -0.18
C TYR A 89 13.65 -6.46 0.43
N ARG A 90 12.91 -6.91 1.45
CA ARG A 90 13.12 -8.22 2.09
C ARG A 90 12.96 -9.38 1.09
N ALA A 91 11.93 -9.33 0.26
CA ALA A 91 11.65 -10.33 -0.78
C ALA A 91 12.72 -10.37 -1.89
N SER A 92 13.22 -9.21 -2.30
CA SER A 92 14.25 -9.11 -3.34
C SER A 92 15.57 -9.77 -2.91
N ARG A 93 15.86 -9.80 -1.60
CA ARG A 93 17.10 -10.38 -1.03
C ARG A 93 17.03 -11.87 -0.69
N LEU A 94 15.86 -12.51 -0.79
CA LEU A 94 15.74 -13.95 -0.58
C LEU A 94 16.62 -14.73 -1.57
N ASN A 95 17.35 -15.73 -1.08
CA ASN A 95 18.09 -16.65 -1.93
C ASN A 95 17.08 -17.61 -2.62
N PRO A 96 17.11 -17.80 -3.95
CA PRO A 96 16.19 -18.71 -4.64
C PRO A 96 16.23 -20.13 -4.08
N ILE A 97 17.42 -20.58 -3.65
CA ILE A 97 17.61 -21.91 -3.06
C ILE A 97 16.79 -22.02 -1.77
N ASP A 98 16.91 -21.06 -0.86
CA ASP A 98 16.16 -21.05 0.40
C ASP A 98 14.65 -20.95 0.16
N ALA A 99 14.23 -20.12 -0.80
CA ALA A 99 12.82 -19.92 -1.15
C ALA A 99 12.13 -21.17 -1.75
N LEU A 100 12.90 -22.09 -2.34
CA LEU A 100 12.40 -23.35 -2.90
C LEU A 100 12.52 -24.53 -1.93
N ARG A 101 13.30 -24.36 -0.86
CA ARG A 101 13.57 -25.39 0.17
C ARG A 101 12.58 -25.37 1.33
N TYR A 102 11.74 -24.32 1.41
CA TYR A 102 10.59 -24.30 2.30
C TYR A 102 9.55 -25.32 1.80
N GLU A 103 9.30 -26.36 2.61
CA GLU A 103 8.04 -27.10 2.62
C GLU A 103 6.89 -26.18 3.08
#